data_AF-A0A7V5F1A7-F1
#
_entry.id   AF-A0A7V5F1A7-F1
#
_cell.length_a   1.000
_cell.length_b   1.000
_cell.length_c   1.000
_cell.angle_alpha   90.00
_cell.angle_beta   90.00
_cell.angle_gamma   90.00
#
_symmetry.space_group_name_H-M   'P 1'
#
loop_
_entity.id
_entity.type
_entity.pdbx_description
1 polymer ?
#
loop_
_entity_poly.entity_id
_entity_poly.type
_entity_poly.pdbx_seq_one_letter_code
_entity_poly.pdbx_strand_id
1 'polypeptide(L)'
;MLRKLIFSGVFFFVATAGVFADQAAWIEKSEAYKAAEMINPGAVLRRYCPPCGDTVWTDVTIRQIKVKKTDTQSYQVFINEKGTDLAYTYIEKNGKWMNLAMILGLKVSDVPEFLSDQKTSAPGNTGHPTDQFLEKCMAKDSTTLGMTDCVNKAYQ
;
A
#
# COMPACT_ATOMS: atom_id res chain seq x y z
N MET A 1 -60.22 -18.92 11.11
CA MET A 1 -58.83 -19.45 11.16
C MET A 1 -58.25 -19.41 9.76
N LEU A 2 -57.21 -18.60 9.50
CA LEU A 2 -56.02 -18.98 8.73
C LEU A 2 -55.00 -17.83 8.80
N ARG A 3 -53.72 -18.19 8.74
CA ARG A 3 -52.57 -17.51 9.32
C ARG A 3 -51.99 -16.40 8.46
N LYS A 4 -51.44 -15.40 9.17
CA LYS A 4 -50.30 -14.52 8.87
C LYS A 4 -49.40 -15.03 7.73
N LEU A 5 -48.95 -14.12 6.86
CA LEU A 5 -47.54 -13.95 6.52
C LEU A 5 -47.26 -12.47 6.19
N ILE A 6 -46.75 -11.74 7.18
CA ILE A 6 -46.08 -10.45 6.96
C ILE A 6 -44.73 -10.81 6.34
N PHE A 7 -44.53 -10.54 5.05
CA PHE A 7 -43.22 -10.60 4.43
C PHE A 7 -42.38 -9.43 4.96
N SER A 8 -41.78 -9.63 6.14
CA SER A 8 -40.72 -8.78 6.66
C SER A 8 -39.46 -9.06 5.83
N GLY A 9 -39.28 -8.33 4.74
CA GLY A 9 -38.07 -8.36 3.94
C GLY A 9 -36.90 -7.79 4.74
N VAL A 10 -36.16 -8.66 5.43
CA VAL A 10 -34.88 -8.32 6.05
C VAL A 10 -33.87 -8.16 4.91
N PHE A 11 -33.63 -6.91 4.52
CA PHE A 11 -32.56 -6.54 3.60
C PHE A 11 -31.23 -6.72 4.34
N PHE A 12 -30.62 -7.89 4.19
CA PHE A 12 -29.34 -8.23 4.81
C PHE A 12 -28.22 -7.52 4.02
N PHE A 13 -27.89 -6.29 4.42
CA PHE A 13 -26.76 -5.53 3.88
C PHE A 13 -25.47 -6.17 4.38
N VAL A 14 -24.97 -7.18 3.66
CA VAL A 14 -23.64 -7.75 3.90
C VAL A 14 -22.63 -6.68 3.51
N ALA A 15 -22.13 -5.92 4.48
CA ALA A 15 -20.96 -5.09 4.29
C ALA A 15 -19.77 -6.03 4.06
N THR A 16 -19.42 -6.25 2.80
CA THR A 16 -18.19 -6.92 2.40
C THR A 16 -17.02 -6.00 2.75
N ALA A 17 -16.54 -6.06 3.99
CA ALA A 17 -15.21 -5.56 4.30
C ALA A 17 -14.25 -6.34 3.40
N GLY A 18 -13.62 -5.65 2.45
CA GLY A 18 -12.64 -6.24 1.55
C GLY A 18 -11.53 -6.86 2.37
N VAL A 19 -11.52 -8.19 2.46
CA VAL A 19 -10.34 -8.93 2.87
C VAL A 19 -9.38 -8.78 1.70
N PHE A 20 -8.54 -7.75 1.73
CA PHE A 20 -7.48 -7.59 0.74
C PHE A 20 -6.57 -8.80 0.88
N ALA A 21 -6.67 -9.69 -0.10
CA ALA A 21 -5.94 -10.94 -0.08
C ALA A 21 -4.44 -10.63 -0.09
N ASP A 22 -3.69 -11.38 0.72
CA ASP A 22 -2.26 -11.49 0.57
C ASP A 22 -1.97 -12.06 -0.83
N GLN A 23 -1.31 -11.29 -1.68
CA GLN A 23 -1.08 -11.65 -3.09
C GLN A 23 0.22 -12.44 -3.28
N ALA A 24 1.23 -12.17 -2.46
CA ALA A 24 2.53 -12.84 -2.53
C ALA A 24 3.17 -12.98 -1.13
N ALA A 25 2.37 -13.29 -0.10
CA ALA A 25 2.88 -13.58 1.24
C ALA A 25 3.44 -15.00 1.37
N TRP A 26 2.78 -15.98 0.75
CA TRP A 26 3.16 -17.39 0.78
C TRP A 26 3.52 -17.84 -0.63
N ILE A 27 4.81 -18.12 -0.84
CA ILE A 27 5.42 -18.33 -2.16
C ILE A 27 6.26 -19.60 -2.18
N GLU A 28 6.78 -19.99 -3.34
CA GLU A 28 7.64 -21.17 -3.44
C GLU A 28 8.95 -20.96 -2.65
N LYS A 29 9.53 -22.08 -2.17
CA LYS A 29 10.79 -22.04 -1.43
C LYS A 29 11.86 -21.24 -2.16
N SER A 30 12.07 -21.55 -3.43
CA SER A 30 13.13 -20.92 -4.23
C SER A 30 12.91 -19.42 -4.42
N GLU A 31 11.65 -18.98 -4.50
CA GLU A 31 11.26 -17.57 -4.63
C GLU A 31 11.51 -16.82 -3.32
N ALA A 32 11.16 -17.43 -2.18
CA ALA A 32 11.42 -16.86 -0.85
C ALA A 32 12.92 -16.67 -0.56
N TYR A 33 13.76 -17.63 -0.94
CA TYR A 33 15.21 -17.50 -0.79
C TYR A 33 15.79 -16.44 -1.74
N LYS A 34 15.36 -16.41 -3.02
CA LYS A 34 15.75 -15.35 -3.96
C LYS A 34 15.34 -13.96 -3.46
N ALA A 35 14.13 -13.84 -2.91
CA ALA A 35 13.66 -12.60 -2.31
C ALA A 35 14.57 -12.16 -1.15
N ALA A 36 14.90 -13.08 -0.25
CA ALA A 36 15.77 -12.80 0.89
C ALA A 36 17.19 -12.39 0.46
N GLU A 37 17.73 -12.97 -0.61
CA GLU A 37 19.03 -12.62 -1.19
C GLU A 37 19.06 -11.22 -1.81
N MET A 38 17.92 -10.71 -2.27
CA MET A 38 17.80 -9.35 -2.84
C MET A 38 17.71 -8.26 -1.76
N ILE A 39 17.46 -8.63 -0.50
CA ILE A 39 17.25 -7.70 0.60
C ILE A 39 18.49 -7.70 1.50
N ASN A 40 19.10 -6.53 1.67
CA ASN A 40 20.29 -6.39 2.52
C ASN A 40 19.91 -5.90 3.92
N PRO A 41 20.37 -6.56 5.00
CA PRO A 41 20.31 -5.98 6.34
C PRO A 41 21.00 -4.60 6.38
N GLY A 42 20.39 -3.64 7.08
CA GLY A 42 20.83 -2.24 7.13
C GLY A 42 20.22 -1.36 6.04
N ALA A 43 19.68 -1.93 4.96
CA ALA A 43 18.99 -1.16 3.93
C ALA A 43 17.59 -0.72 4.39
N VAL A 44 17.00 0.20 3.63
CA VAL A 44 15.60 0.62 3.77
C VAL A 44 14.79 -0.03 2.66
N LEU A 45 13.62 -0.59 3.00
CA LEU A 45 12.59 -0.94 2.04
C LEU A 45 11.38 -0.02 2.20
N ARG A 46 10.53 0.04 1.18
CA ARG A 46 9.23 0.72 1.23
C ARG A 46 8.10 -0.29 1.26
N ARG A 47 7.11 -0.05 2.12
CA ARG A 47 5.86 -0.83 2.18
C ARG A 47 4.69 -0.01 1.69
N TYR A 48 3.93 -0.56 0.76
CA TYR A 48 2.79 0.12 0.14
C TYR A 48 1.74 -0.87 -0.36
N CYS A 49 0.54 -0.83 0.21
CA CYS A 49 -0.62 -1.62 -0.19
C CYS A 49 -1.79 -0.70 -0.62
N PRO A 50 -1.81 -0.23 -1.88
CA PRO A 50 -2.93 0.54 -2.40
C PRO A 50 -4.29 -0.17 -2.27
N PRO A 51 -4.41 -1.50 -2.50
CA PRO A 51 -5.66 -2.20 -2.25
C PRO A 51 -6.13 -2.03 -0.82
N CYS A 52 -5.21 -2.09 0.17
CA CYS A 52 -5.52 -1.89 1.59
C CYS A 52 -5.95 -0.45 1.95
N GLY A 53 -5.91 0.49 1.00
CA GLY A 53 -6.20 1.90 1.23
C GLY A 53 -4.98 2.74 1.59
N ASP A 54 -3.75 2.21 1.45
CA ASP A 54 -2.55 3.01 1.65
C ASP A 54 -2.52 4.13 0.60
N THR A 55 -2.40 5.36 1.06
CA THR A 55 -2.19 6.52 0.18
C THR A 55 -0.70 6.82 0.00
N VAL A 56 0.13 6.53 1.00
CA VAL A 56 1.59 6.68 0.97
C VAL A 56 2.27 5.39 1.41
N TRP A 57 3.52 5.22 1.00
CA TRP A 57 4.38 4.16 1.51
C TRP A 57 4.97 4.49 2.87
N THR A 58 5.44 3.46 3.56
CA THR A 58 6.21 3.59 4.80
C THR A 58 7.61 3.01 4.60
N ASP A 59 8.61 3.71 5.14
CA ASP A 59 9.99 3.24 5.12
C ASP A 59 10.22 2.26 6.28
N VAL A 60 10.90 1.16 6.01
CA VAL A 60 11.22 0.13 6.99
C VAL A 60 12.71 -0.17 6.90
N THR A 61 13.45 0.17 7.95
CA THR A 61 14.84 -0.26 8.10
C THR A 61 14.89 -1.75 8.36
N ILE A 62 15.64 -2.48 7.54
CA ILE A 62 15.79 -3.92 7.64
C ILE A 62 16.84 -4.23 8.71
N ARG A 63 16.42 -4.84 9.83
CA ARG A 63 17.33 -5.31 10.88
C ARG A 63 17.64 -6.78 10.73
N GLN A 64 16.66 -7.56 10.28
CA GLN A 64 16.80 -9.00 10.09
C GLN A 64 15.84 -9.51 9.02
N ILE A 65 16.27 -10.57 8.35
CA ILE A 65 15.51 -11.28 7.33
C ILE A 65 15.55 -12.76 7.69
N LYS A 66 14.39 -13.41 7.66
CA LYS A 66 14.27 -14.86 7.85
C LYS A 66 13.35 -15.44 6.79
N VAL A 67 13.64 -16.64 6.34
CA VAL A 67 12.71 -17.42 5.50
C VAL A 67 12.21 -18.57 6.36
N LYS A 68 10.89 -18.68 6.52
CA LYS A 68 10.26 -19.76 7.31
C LYS A 68 9.29 -20.52 6.42
N LYS A 69 9.23 -21.84 6.61
CA LYS A 69 8.20 -22.68 6.01
C LYS A 69 6.87 -22.39 6.72
N THR A 70 5.80 -22.24 5.95
CA THR A 70 4.43 -22.13 6.44
C THR A 70 3.84 -23.52 6.71
N ASP A 71 2.63 -23.58 7.24
CA ASP A 71 1.88 -24.82 7.46
C ASP A 71 1.44 -25.52 6.16
N THR A 72 1.43 -24.81 5.04
CA THR A 72 0.87 -25.25 3.74
C THR A 72 1.92 -25.65 2.69
N GLN A 73 3.14 -26.03 3.11
CA GLN A 73 4.29 -26.30 2.23
C GLN A 73 4.88 -25.07 1.51
N SER A 74 4.20 -23.92 1.54
CA SER A 74 4.74 -22.65 1.06
C SER A 74 5.77 -22.07 2.02
N TYR A 75 6.49 -21.03 1.58
CA TYR A 75 7.46 -20.29 2.36
C TYR A 75 7.07 -18.81 2.43
N GLN A 76 7.45 -18.17 3.54
CA GLN A 76 7.23 -16.74 3.74
C GLN A 76 8.53 -16.07 4.17
N VAL A 77 8.74 -14.86 3.64
CA VAL A 77 9.82 -13.96 4.05
C VAL A 77 9.36 -13.15 5.25
N PHE A 78 10.20 -13.10 6.28
CA PHE A 78 9.99 -12.34 7.50
C PHE A 78 11.02 -11.22 7.56
N ILE A 79 10.55 -9.98 7.61
CA ILE A 79 11.39 -8.80 7.78
C ILE A 79 11.10 -8.24 9.17
N ASN A 80 12.13 -8.16 10.01
CA ASN A 80 11.98 -7.73 11.41
C ASN A 80 10.94 -8.55 12.20
N GLU A 81 10.96 -9.88 12.06
CA GLU A 81 9.95 -10.84 12.58
C GLU A 81 8.52 -10.69 12.04
N LYS A 82 8.24 -9.75 11.13
CA LYS A 82 6.93 -9.62 10.51
C LYS A 82 6.88 -10.38 9.18
N GLY A 83 5.93 -11.32 9.07
CA GLY A 83 5.59 -11.96 7.80
C GLY A 83 5.25 -10.90 6.76
N THR A 84 5.90 -10.98 5.60
CA THR A 84 5.87 -9.93 4.58
C THR A 84 5.21 -10.45 3.32
N ASP A 85 4.22 -9.70 2.82
CA ASP A 85 3.73 -9.86 1.45
C ASP A 85 4.66 -9.12 0.48
N LEU A 86 5.23 -9.85 -0.47
CA LEU A 86 6.15 -9.30 -1.45
C LEU A 86 5.46 -8.36 -2.45
N ALA A 87 4.15 -8.48 -2.65
CA ALA A 87 3.37 -7.62 -3.54
C ALA A 87 3.30 -6.17 -3.03
N TYR A 88 3.48 -5.98 -1.72
CA TYR A 88 3.44 -4.68 -1.05
C TYR A 88 4.83 -4.20 -0.60
N THR A 89 5.89 -4.85 -1.09
CA THR A 89 7.27 -4.58 -0.69
C THR A 89 8.08 -4.07 -1.87
N TYR A 90 8.73 -2.93 -1.70
CA TYR A 90 9.53 -2.26 -2.72
C TYR A 90 10.96 -2.08 -2.23
N ILE A 91 11.91 -2.42 -3.09
CA ILE A 91 13.35 -2.26 -2.83
C ILE A 91 13.94 -1.27 -3.83
N GLU A 92 15.00 -0.58 -3.43
CA GLU A 92 15.72 0.30 -4.34
C GLU A 92 16.63 -0.51 -5.28
N LYS A 93 16.47 -0.30 -6.59
CA LYS A 93 17.32 -0.89 -7.62
C LYS A 93 17.57 0.17 -8.70
N ASN A 94 18.85 0.49 -8.93
CA ASN A 94 19.27 1.49 -9.92
C ASN A 94 18.57 2.86 -9.73
N GLY A 95 18.42 3.30 -8.47
CA GLY A 95 17.78 4.58 -8.13
C GLY A 95 16.25 4.59 -8.26
N LYS A 96 15.61 3.44 -8.43
CA LYS A 96 14.15 3.31 -8.49
C LYS A 96 13.63 2.34 -7.44
N TRP A 97 12.48 2.65 -6.85
CA TRP A 97 11.79 1.78 -5.90
C TRP A 97 10.89 0.82 -6.66
N MET A 98 11.31 -0.44 -6.77
CA MET A 98 10.68 -1.44 -7.61
C MET A 98 10.02 -2.55 -6.78
N ASN A 99 8.86 -3.01 -7.22
CA ASN A 99 8.05 -4.04 -6.56
C ASN A 99 8.79 -5.39 -6.52
N LEU A 100 9.00 -5.93 -5.33
CA LEU A 100 9.80 -7.14 -5.12
C LEU A 100 9.15 -8.39 -5.72
N ALA A 101 7.82 -8.51 -5.65
CA ALA A 101 7.11 -9.62 -6.29
C ALA A 101 7.29 -9.59 -7.82
N MET A 102 7.20 -8.40 -8.44
CA MET A 102 7.40 -8.26 -9.88
C MET A 102 8.84 -8.52 -10.32
N ILE A 103 9.85 -8.15 -9.51
CA ILE A 103 11.26 -8.51 -9.76
C ILE A 103 11.44 -10.03 -9.84
N LEU A 104 10.69 -10.77 -9.01
CA LEU A 104 10.73 -12.24 -8.97
C LEU A 104 9.88 -12.90 -10.07
N GLY A 105 9.14 -12.13 -10.86
CA GLY A 105 8.23 -12.63 -11.89
C GLY A 105 6.91 -13.19 -11.34
N LEU A 106 6.55 -12.86 -10.10
CA LEU A 106 5.27 -13.26 -9.51
C LEU A 106 4.12 -12.46 -10.11
N LYS A 107 2.97 -13.11 -10.28
CA LYS A 107 1.75 -12.47 -10.77
C LYS A 107 1.05 -11.76 -9.61
N VAL A 108 1.01 -10.43 -9.66
CA VAL A 108 0.32 -9.56 -8.70
C VAL A 108 -0.49 -8.51 -9.46
N SER A 109 -1.54 -7.97 -8.84
CA SER A 109 -2.41 -6.94 -9.41
C SER A 109 -2.62 -5.78 -8.44
N ASP A 110 -3.15 -4.67 -8.97
CA ASP A 110 -3.57 -3.49 -8.19
C ASP A 110 -2.46 -2.85 -7.34
N VAL A 111 -1.21 -3.09 -7.73
CA VAL A 111 0.02 -2.50 -7.18
C VAL A 111 0.91 -2.04 -8.32
N PRO A 112 1.55 -0.85 -8.22
CA PRO A 112 2.44 -0.37 -9.27
C PRO A 112 3.76 -1.15 -9.30
N GLU A 113 4.40 -1.18 -10.47
CA GLU A 113 5.77 -1.73 -10.60
C GLU A 113 6.81 -0.84 -9.91
N PHE A 114 6.62 0.48 -10.00
CA PHE A 114 7.52 1.49 -9.43
C PHE A 114 6.77 2.46 -8.52
N LEU A 115 7.39 2.86 -7.40
CA LEU A 115 6.92 4.01 -6.62
C LEU A 115 7.48 5.32 -7.20
N SER A 116 6.70 6.40 -7.10
CA SER A 116 7.21 7.75 -7.36
C SER A 116 8.28 8.13 -6.32
N ASP A 117 9.16 9.06 -6.70
CA ASP A 117 10.14 9.64 -5.76
C ASP A 117 9.46 10.53 -4.73
N GLN A 118 8.34 11.13 -5.10
CA GLN A 118 7.53 12.02 -4.29
C GLN A 118 6.59 11.21 -3.39
N LYS A 119 6.81 11.26 -2.06
CA LYS A 119 5.93 10.71 -1.02
C LYS A 119 4.59 11.46 -0.95
N THR A 120 3.85 11.36 -2.03
CA THR A 120 2.51 11.91 -2.16
C THR A 120 1.53 10.84 -1.74
N SER A 121 0.61 11.19 -0.86
CA SER A 121 -0.67 10.49 -0.78
C SER A 121 -1.19 10.39 -2.21
N ALA A 122 -1.57 9.18 -2.65
CA ALA A 122 -2.10 8.88 -3.97
C ALA A 122 -2.85 10.10 -4.57
N PRO A 123 -2.70 10.38 -5.87
CA PRO A 123 -3.48 11.43 -6.51
C PRO A 123 -4.95 10.96 -6.58
N GLY A 124 -5.65 11.07 -5.46
CA GLY A 124 -7.08 11.27 -5.47
C GLY A 124 -7.27 12.64 -6.09
N ASN A 125 -7.83 12.65 -7.29
CA ASN A 125 -8.10 13.80 -8.15
C ASN A 125 -6.92 14.13 -9.09
N THR A 126 -7.14 14.01 -10.40
CA THR A 126 -6.51 14.91 -11.36
C THR A 126 -6.81 16.33 -10.87
N GLY A 127 -5.86 16.92 -10.16
CA GLY A 127 -6.09 18.04 -9.26
C GLY A 127 -6.99 19.09 -9.89
N HIS A 128 -8.08 19.40 -9.19
CA HIS A 128 -8.87 20.56 -9.54
C HIS A 128 -7.89 21.76 -9.57
N PRO A 129 -8.01 22.74 -10.48
CA PRO A 129 -7.09 23.89 -10.51
C PRO A 129 -6.90 24.57 -9.15
N THR A 130 -7.93 24.48 -8.30
CA THR A 130 -7.93 24.90 -6.89
C THR A 130 -6.93 24.12 -6.02
N ASP A 131 -6.79 22.81 -6.19
CA ASP A 131 -5.84 21.98 -5.43
C ASP A 131 -4.40 22.40 -5.77
N GLN A 132 -4.11 22.60 -7.06
CA GLN A 132 -2.80 23.06 -7.51
C GLN A 132 -2.48 24.49 -7.02
N PHE A 133 -3.50 25.35 -6.93
CA PHE A 133 -3.34 26.69 -6.35
C PHE A 133 -3.06 26.62 -4.84
N LEU A 134 -3.82 25.80 -4.11
CA LEU A 134 -3.66 25.62 -2.66
C LEU A 134 -2.26 25.10 -2.33
N GLU A 135 -1.76 24.08 -3.03
CA GLU A 135 -0.40 23.55 -2.85
C GLU A 135 0.67 24.62 -3.06
N LYS A 136 0.59 25.37 -4.18
CA LYS A 136 1.55 26.44 -4.49
C LYS A 136 1.48 27.61 -3.51
N CYS A 137 0.29 27.89 -2.97
CA CYS A 137 0.08 28.97 -2.01
C CYS A 137 0.61 28.58 -0.62
N MET A 138 0.26 27.40 -0.13
CA MET A 138 0.69 26.88 1.18
C MET A 138 2.20 26.60 1.22
N ALA A 139 2.84 26.33 0.08
CA ALA A 139 4.30 26.24 -0.01
C ALA A 139 5.01 27.58 0.25
N LYS A 140 4.32 28.72 0.10
CA LYS A 140 4.90 30.06 0.35
C LYS A 140 4.69 30.52 1.80
N ASP A 141 3.59 30.12 2.42
CA ASP A 141 3.27 30.42 3.80
C ASP A 141 2.42 29.30 4.40
N SER A 142 3.04 28.50 5.27
CA SER A 142 2.42 27.36 5.96
C SER A 142 1.89 27.71 7.35
N THR A 143 1.88 28.99 7.74
CA THR A 143 1.28 29.42 9.00
C THR A 143 -0.24 29.28 8.95
N THR A 144 -0.90 29.18 10.10
CA THR A 144 -2.38 29.10 10.16
C THR A 144 -3.07 30.28 9.47
N LEU A 145 -2.45 31.46 9.53
CA LEU A 145 -2.93 32.66 8.84
C LEU A 145 -2.76 32.52 7.32
N GLY A 146 -1.58 32.09 6.86
CA GLY A 146 -1.31 31.81 5.45
C GLY A 146 -2.24 30.74 4.87
N MET A 147 -2.49 29.66 5.61
CA MET A 147 -3.45 28.62 5.23
C MET A 147 -4.87 29.19 5.03
N THR A 148 -5.33 30.05 5.94
CA THR A 148 -6.65 30.67 5.87
C THR A 148 -6.75 31.61 4.66
N ASP A 149 -5.72 32.40 4.40
CA ASP A 149 -5.64 33.29 3.24
C ASP A 149 -5.63 32.50 1.91
N CYS A 150 -4.86 31.41 1.84
CA CYS A 150 -4.81 30.53 0.68
C CYS A 150 -6.17 29.88 0.37
N VAL A 151 -6.89 29.41 1.39
CA VAL A 151 -8.24 28.85 1.22
C VAL A 151 -9.22 29.94 0.76
N ASN A 152 -9.18 31.13 1.34
CA ASN A 152 -10.07 32.21 0.91
C ASN A 152 -9.83 32.61 -0.55
N LYS A 153 -8.57 32.68 -1.00
CA LYS A 153 -8.23 33.00 -2.39
C LYS A 153 -8.59 31.90 -3.38
N ALA A 154 -8.57 30.65 -2.94
CA ALA A 154 -8.87 29.48 -3.76
C ALA A 154 -10.36 29.39 -4.18
N TYR A 155 -11.26 29.99 -3.41
CA TYR A 155 -12.72 29.88 -3.58
C TYR A 155 -13.41 31.24 -3.87
N GLN A 156 -12.63 32.27 -4.23
CA GLN A 156 -13.11 33.54 -4.77
C GLN A 156 -13.10 33.52 -6.30
#